data_AF-A0A177KD68-F1
#
_entry.id   AF-A0A177KD68-F1
#
_cell.length_a   1.000
_cell.length_b   1.000
_cell.length_c   1.000
_cell.angle_alpha   90.00
_cell.angle_beta   90.00
_cell.angle_gamma   90.00
#
_symmetry.space_group_name_H-M   'P 1'
#
loop_
_entity.id
_entity.type
_entity.pdbx_description
1 polymer ?
#
loop_
_entity_poly.entity_id
_entity_poly.type
_entity_poly.pdbx_seq_one_letter_code
_entity_poly.pdbx_strand_id
1 'polypeptide(L)'
;MSIASAPTSTRGLAAVAERVRERLRSEQVDPSRDPDRAAFIARAEVRRHNDFALARGVEVIEDEAGSVRDILSTVAGYGPLQALLDDPEVEEIWINAPDRVYVAREGRSERAPIVLTDAAVRDLVERMLHATGRRVDLSQPFVDASLPDGSRLHVLLREPIERCLLVSWAHVGAVV
;
A
#
# COMPACT_ATOMS: atom_id res chain seq x y z
N MET A 1 28.07 -15.18 5.02
CA MET A 1 28.45 -14.59 3.73
C MET A 1 27.31 -13.65 3.35
N SER A 2 27.46 -12.36 3.62
CA SER A 2 26.42 -11.35 3.37
C SER A 2 26.58 -10.87 1.94
N ILE A 3 25.59 -11.13 1.09
CA ILE A 3 25.52 -10.58 -0.27
C ILE A 3 24.84 -9.22 -0.09
N ALA A 4 25.63 -8.15 0.00
CA ALA A 4 25.08 -6.81 -0.13
C ALA A 4 24.60 -6.65 -1.57
N SER A 5 23.28 -6.64 -1.77
CA SER A 5 22.67 -6.34 -3.06
C SER A 5 23.02 -4.88 -3.39
N ALA A 6 23.62 -4.64 -4.56
CA ALA A 6 23.90 -3.29 -5.03
C ALA A 6 22.57 -2.53 -5.21
N PRO A 7 22.53 -1.20 -4.94
CA PRO A 7 21.29 -0.46 -5.09
C PRO A 7 20.90 -0.40 -6.57
N THR A 8 19.86 -1.14 -6.95
CA THR A 8 19.17 -1.01 -8.24
C THR A 8 18.84 0.46 -8.50
N SER A 9 19.17 0.98 -9.68
CA SER A 9 18.94 2.38 -10.02
C SER A 9 17.48 2.80 -9.85
N THR A 10 17.25 3.67 -8.86
CA THR A 10 15.93 4.11 -8.38
C THR A 10 15.01 4.62 -9.49
N ARG A 11 15.57 5.23 -10.55
CA ARG A 11 14.81 5.72 -11.72
C ARG A 11 14.24 4.59 -12.59
N GLY A 12 15.01 3.53 -12.83
CA GLY A 12 14.58 2.40 -13.67
C GLY A 12 13.44 1.65 -13.00
N LEU A 13 13.60 1.37 -11.71
CA LEU A 13 12.59 0.69 -10.90
C LEU A 13 11.27 1.47 -10.83
N ALA A 14 11.34 2.79 -10.61
CA ALA A 14 10.15 3.65 -10.57
C ALA A 14 9.38 3.63 -11.91
N ALA A 15 10.10 3.68 -13.04
CA ALA A 15 9.47 3.61 -14.36
C ALA A 15 8.80 2.24 -14.61
N VAL A 16 9.40 1.15 -14.12
CA VAL A 16 8.76 -0.18 -14.18
C VAL A 16 7.53 -0.22 -13.29
N ALA A 17 7.61 0.29 -12.06
CA ALA A 17 6.49 0.32 -11.12
C ALA A 17 5.28 1.06 -11.70
N GLU A 18 5.47 2.21 -12.37
CA GLU A 18 4.37 2.91 -13.04
C GLU A 18 3.69 2.07 -14.12
N ARG A 19 4.48 1.39 -14.97
CA ARG A 19 3.92 0.50 -16.00
C ARG A 19 3.17 -0.68 -15.38
N VAL A 20 3.68 -1.24 -14.30
CA VAL A 20 3.00 -2.30 -13.55
C VAL A 20 1.66 -1.79 -13.00
N ARG A 21 1.62 -0.60 -12.37
CA ARG A 21 0.36 0.00 -11.88
C ARG A 21 -0.64 0.24 -13.01
N GLU A 22 -0.19 0.79 -14.14
CA GLU A 22 -1.05 1.03 -15.29
C GLU A 22 -1.65 -0.27 -15.83
N ARG A 23 -0.81 -1.32 -15.95
CA ARG A 23 -1.24 -2.62 -16.45
C ARG A 23 -2.22 -3.32 -15.50
N LEU A 24 -1.91 -3.32 -14.19
CA LEU A 24 -2.83 -3.84 -13.16
C LEU A 24 -4.19 -3.14 -13.22
N ARG A 25 -4.21 -1.81 -13.38
CA ARG A 25 -5.45 -1.04 -13.53
C ARG A 25 -6.22 -1.40 -14.79
N SER A 26 -5.53 -1.54 -15.92
CA SER A 26 -6.16 -1.87 -17.21
C SER A 26 -6.74 -3.28 -17.25
N GLU A 27 -6.05 -4.24 -16.61
CA GLU A 27 -6.46 -5.65 -16.50
C GLU A 27 -7.40 -5.89 -15.31
N GLN A 28 -7.71 -4.86 -14.51
CA GLN A 28 -8.52 -4.93 -13.28
C GLN A 28 -8.00 -5.97 -12.27
N VAL A 29 -6.68 -6.10 -12.17
CA VAL A 29 -6.01 -7.01 -11.23
C VAL A 29 -5.72 -6.27 -9.93
N ASP A 30 -6.30 -6.74 -8.84
CA ASP A 30 -5.97 -6.29 -7.49
C ASP A 30 -4.81 -7.15 -6.95
N PRO A 31 -3.62 -6.58 -6.69
CA PRO A 31 -2.46 -7.33 -6.19
C PRO A 31 -2.68 -8.07 -4.89
N SER A 32 -3.66 -7.67 -4.09
CA SER A 32 -3.95 -8.31 -2.82
C SER A 32 -4.96 -9.44 -2.93
N ARG A 33 -5.84 -9.41 -3.93
CA ARG A 33 -6.76 -10.52 -4.22
C ARG A 33 -6.15 -11.58 -5.13
N ASP A 34 -5.27 -11.17 -6.05
CA ASP A 34 -4.58 -12.06 -6.98
C ASP A 34 -3.06 -11.78 -7.01
N PRO A 35 -2.33 -12.19 -5.95
CA PRO A 35 -0.90 -11.93 -5.82
C PRO A 35 -0.08 -12.64 -6.90
N ASP A 36 -0.53 -13.81 -7.36
CA ASP A 36 0.15 -14.56 -8.42
C ASP A 36 0.06 -13.84 -9.76
N ARG A 37 -1.12 -13.31 -10.10
CA ARG A 37 -1.30 -12.52 -11.32
C ARG A 37 -0.55 -11.20 -11.25
N ALA A 38 -0.56 -10.52 -10.11
CA ALA A 38 0.24 -9.30 -9.95
C ALA A 38 1.74 -9.58 -10.06
N ALA A 39 2.23 -10.65 -9.46
CA ALA A 39 3.63 -11.07 -9.58
C ALA A 39 4.00 -11.45 -11.02
N PHE A 40 3.09 -12.08 -11.76
CA PHE A 40 3.27 -12.36 -13.17
C PHE A 40 3.41 -11.07 -13.99
N ILE A 41 2.54 -10.09 -13.77
CA ILE A 41 2.59 -8.79 -14.44
C ILE A 41 3.89 -8.05 -14.08
N ALA A 42 4.26 -7.99 -12.81
CA ALA A 42 5.49 -7.34 -12.35
C ALA A 42 6.75 -7.97 -12.99
N ARG A 43 6.85 -9.30 -13.00
CA ARG A 43 7.95 -10.02 -13.68
C ARG A 43 8.01 -9.71 -15.17
N ALA A 44 6.85 -9.68 -15.84
CA ALA A 44 6.79 -9.39 -17.27
C ALA A 44 7.31 -7.98 -17.59
N GLU A 45 6.96 -6.97 -16.79
CA GLU A 45 7.41 -5.60 -17.02
C GLU A 45 8.88 -5.37 -16.65
N VAL A 46 9.41 -6.07 -15.63
CA VAL A 46 10.85 -6.07 -15.31
C VAL A 46 11.65 -6.66 -16.46
N ARG A 47 11.26 -7.86 -16.96
CA ARG A 47 11.94 -8.49 -18.11
C ARG A 47 11.89 -7.62 -19.35
N ARG A 48 10.71 -7.06 -19.64
CA ARG A 48 10.53 -6.13 -20.77
C ARG A 48 11.47 -4.93 -20.66
N HIS A 49 11.64 -4.38 -19.46
CA HIS A 49 12.58 -3.28 -19.24
C HIS A 49 14.02 -3.70 -19.53
N ASN A 50 14.45 -4.86 -19.03
CA ASN A 50 15.78 -5.40 -19.27
C ASN A 50 16.05 -5.63 -20.75
N ASP A 51 15.09 -6.21 -21.49
CA ASP A 51 15.19 -6.41 -22.94
C ASP A 51 15.38 -5.08 -23.69
N PHE A 52 14.62 -4.04 -23.32
CA PHE A 52 14.77 -2.71 -23.91
C PHE A 52 16.06 -2.01 -23.50
N ALA A 53 16.51 -2.21 -22.26
CA ALA A 53 17.71 -1.58 -21.72
C ALA A 53 18.96 -2.06 -22.46
N LEU A 54 19.06 -3.38 -22.68
CA LEU A 54 20.12 -4.01 -23.47
C LEU A 54 20.21 -3.46 -24.91
N ALA A 55 19.07 -3.18 -25.54
CA ALA A 55 19.02 -2.67 -26.91
C ALA A 55 19.37 -1.18 -27.05
N ARG A 56 19.23 -0.40 -25.98
CA ARG A 56 19.36 1.08 -25.98
C ARG A 56 20.54 1.60 -25.17
N GLY A 57 21.30 0.72 -24.51
CA GLY A 57 22.38 1.11 -23.59
C GLY A 57 21.86 1.79 -22.33
N VAL A 58 20.62 1.49 -21.92
CA VAL A 58 20.07 1.93 -20.63
C VAL A 58 20.46 0.88 -19.58
N GLU A 59 20.46 1.28 -18.31
CA GLU A 59 20.81 0.41 -17.21
C GLU A 59 19.82 -0.74 -17.02
N VAL A 60 20.35 -1.92 -16.70
CA VAL A 60 19.59 -3.17 -16.54
C VAL A 60 19.29 -3.38 -15.06
N ILE A 61 18.13 -3.94 -14.75
CA ILE A 61 17.82 -4.42 -13.40
C ILE A 61 18.47 -5.79 -13.21
N GLU A 62 19.50 -5.86 -12.36
CA GLU A 62 20.25 -7.09 -12.10
C GLU A 62 19.47 -8.07 -11.21
N ASP A 63 18.93 -7.61 -10.08
CA ASP A 63 18.09 -8.42 -9.20
C ASP A 63 16.62 -8.31 -9.61
N GLU A 64 16.22 -9.09 -10.62
CA GLU A 64 14.82 -9.16 -11.07
C GLU A 64 13.89 -9.60 -9.93
N ALA A 65 14.30 -10.58 -9.13
CA ALA A 65 13.46 -11.17 -8.11
C ALA A 65 13.22 -10.20 -6.93
N GLY A 66 14.26 -9.51 -6.47
CA GLY A 66 14.16 -8.43 -5.49
C GLY A 66 13.36 -7.25 -6.02
N SER A 67 13.64 -6.82 -7.24
CA SER A 67 12.93 -5.72 -7.87
C SER A 67 11.44 -6.01 -8.04
N VAL A 68 11.05 -7.24 -8.39
CA VAL A 68 9.65 -7.65 -8.41
C VAL A 68 9.02 -7.56 -7.03
N ARG A 69 9.70 -7.99 -5.96
CA ARG A 69 9.17 -7.84 -4.59
C ARG A 69 8.99 -6.37 -4.22
N ASP A 70 9.97 -5.53 -4.51
CA ASP A 70 9.93 -4.09 -4.19
C ASP A 70 8.83 -3.37 -4.98
N ILE A 71 8.72 -3.69 -6.28
CA ILE A 71 7.64 -3.19 -7.14
C ILE A 71 6.30 -3.67 -6.61
N LEU A 72 6.14 -4.97 -6.30
CA LEU A 72 4.90 -5.51 -5.75
C LEU A 72 4.52 -4.82 -4.45
N SER A 73 5.47 -4.60 -3.54
CA SER A 73 5.22 -3.83 -2.31
C SER A 73 4.76 -2.40 -2.62
N THR A 74 5.37 -1.77 -3.63
CA THR A 74 5.04 -0.41 -4.06
C THR A 74 3.68 -0.31 -4.77
N VAL A 75 3.27 -1.33 -5.54
CA VAL A 75 2.02 -1.33 -6.32
C VAL A 75 0.85 -1.99 -5.56
N ALA A 76 1.14 -2.83 -4.57
CA ALA A 76 0.18 -3.38 -3.62
C ALA A 76 -0.16 -2.39 -2.49
N GLY A 77 0.41 -1.17 -2.54
CA GLY A 77 0.16 -0.11 -1.58
C GLY A 77 -1.31 0.29 -1.45
N TYR A 78 -1.55 1.17 -0.48
CA TYR A 78 -2.88 1.54 0.00
C TYR A 78 -3.61 2.57 -0.88
N GLY A 79 -3.22 2.69 -2.16
CA GLY A 79 -3.81 3.62 -3.10
C GLY A 79 -3.59 5.09 -2.67
N PRO A 80 -4.63 5.96 -2.71
CA PRO A 80 -4.51 7.36 -2.31
C PRO A 80 -4.03 7.57 -0.87
N LEU A 81 -4.24 6.59 0.02
CA LEU A 81 -3.75 6.65 1.40
C LEU A 81 -2.25 6.42 1.53
N GLN A 82 -1.59 5.85 0.52
CA GLN A 82 -0.16 5.52 0.62
C GLN A 82 0.68 6.75 0.95
N ALA A 83 0.39 7.89 0.31
CA ALA A 83 1.11 9.14 0.57
C ALA A 83 0.93 9.66 2.00
N LEU A 84 -0.19 9.36 2.66
CA LEU A 84 -0.41 9.73 4.06
C LEU A 84 0.26 8.73 5.02
N LEU A 85 0.36 7.47 4.63
CA LEU A 85 1.00 6.43 5.42
C LEU A 85 2.53 6.52 5.36
N ASP A 86 3.08 6.97 4.24
CA ASP A 86 4.52 7.17 4.05
C ASP A 86 5.03 8.49 4.65
N ASP A 87 4.11 9.36 5.08
CA ASP A 87 4.44 10.69 5.58
C ASP A 87 4.78 10.64 7.08
N PRO A 88 6.04 10.90 7.46
CA PRO A 88 6.48 10.77 8.85
C PRO A 88 5.88 11.83 9.79
N GLU A 89 5.27 12.90 9.26
CA GLU A 89 4.57 13.90 10.06
C GLU A 89 3.13 13.48 10.40
N VAL A 90 2.59 12.43 9.76
CA VAL A 90 1.25 11.91 10.04
C VAL A 90 1.29 11.00 11.27
N GLU A 91 0.53 11.38 12.29
CA GLU A 91 0.40 10.63 13.55
C GLU A 91 -0.77 9.64 13.49
N GLU A 92 -1.91 10.08 12.96
CA GLU A 92 -3.12 9.26 12.85
C GLU A 92 -3.90 9.58 11.57
N ILE A 93 -4.64 8.60 11.06
CA ILE A 93 -5.55 8.73 9.91
C ILE A 93 -6.93 8.22 10.32
N TRP A 94 -7.94 9.06 10.11
CA TRP A 94 -9.34 8.69 10.27
C TRP A 94 -10.06 8.69 8.93
N ILE A 95 -10.80 7.63 8.64
CA ILE A 95 -11.76 7.59 7.55
C ILE A 95 -13.13 7.39 8.19
N ASN A 96 -13.92 8.45 8.29
CA ASN A 96 -15.28 8.38 8.87
C ASN A 96 -16.35 8.12 7.78
N ALA A 97 -16.03 8.50 6.54
CA ALA A 97 -16.80 8.22 5.35
C ALA A 97 -15.86 8.28 4.13
N PRO A 98 -16.25 7.74 2.96
CA PRO A 98 -15.39 7.76 1.77
C PRO A 98 -14.92 9.17 1.37
N ASP A 99 -15.72 10.20 1.62
CA ASP A 99 -15.40 11.60 1.35
C ASP A 99 -14.85 12.36 2.58
N ARG A 100 -14.79 11.72 3.76
CA ARG A 100 -14.39 12.33 5.04
C ARG A 100 -13.18 11.62 5.63
N VAL A 101 -12.02 11.91 5.05
CA VAL A 101 -10.70 11.48 5.51
C VAL A 101 -10.02 12.62 6.28
N TYR A 102 -9.45 12.31 7.44
CA TYR A 102 -8.71 13.24 8.29
C TYR A 102 -7.34 12.67 8.64
N VAL A 103 -6.38 13.55 8.88
CA VAL A 103 -5.07 13.19 9.41
C VAL A 103 -4.74 14.04 10.63
N ALA A 104 -3.98 13.49 11.57
CA ALA A 104 -3.36 14.25 12.64
C ALA A 104 -1.88 14.51 12.33
N ARG A 105 -1.46 15.75 12.53
CA ARG A 105 -0.07 16.19 12.46
C ARG A 105 0.19 17.16 13.60
N GLU A 106 1.29 16.98 14.31
CA GLU A 106 1.65 17.84 15.46
C GLU A 106 0.50 17.97 16.49
N GLY A 107 -0.24 16.88 16.73
CA GLY A 107 -1.41 16.86 17.61
C GLY A 107 -2.64 17.63 17.10
N ARG A 108 -2.67 18.08 15.84
CA ARG A 108 -3.81 18.77 15.22
C ARG A 108 -4.44 17.95 14.12
N SER A 109 -5.76 17.87 14.09
CA SER A 109 -6.49 17.19 13.01
C SER A 109 -6.82 18.14 11.86
N GLU A 110 -6.64 17.67 10.63
CA GLU A 110 -7.00 18.37 9.40
C GLU A 110 -7.67 17.42 8.40
N ARG A 111 -8.48 17.97 7.49
CA ARG A 111 -9.14 17.17 6.45
C ARG A 111 -8.15 16.90 5.32
N ALA A 112 -7.94 15.62 5.00
CA ALA A 112 -7.12 15.24 3.86
C ALA A 112 -7.89 15.50 2.55
N PRO A 113 -7.22 15.96 1.47
CA PRO A 113 -7.81 16.18 0.16
C PRO A 113 -8.00 14.86 -0.61
N ILE A 114 -8.54 13.83 0.06
CA ILE A 114 -8.73 12.49 -0.49
C ILE A 114 -10.22 12.18 -0.48
N VAL A 115 -10.70 11.68 -1.62
CA VAL A 115 -12.04 11.12 -1.77
C VAL A 115 -11.90 9.67 -2.25
N LEU A 116 -12.54 8.77 -1.52
CA LEU A 116 -12.57 7.34 -1.76
C LEU A 116 -13.98 6.92 -2.18
N THR A 117 -14.11 5.66 -2.58
CA THR A 117 -15.40 4.99 -2.73
C THR A 117 -15.59 3.98 -1.59
N ASP A 118 -16.83 3.55 -1.34
CA ASP A 118 -17.10 2.47 -0.38
C ASP A 118 -16.37 1.17 -0.72
N ALA A 119 -16.20 0.87 -2.00
CA ALA A 119 -15.39 -0.27 -2.44
C ALA A 119 -13.92 -0.07 -2.05
N ALA A 120 -13.35 1.10 -2.34
CA ALA A 120 -11.96 1.40 -2.02
C ALA A 120 -11.66 1.32 -0.51
N VAL A 121 -12.57 1.80 0.35
CA VAL A 121 -12.42 1.66 1.81
C VAL A 121 -12.48 0.19 2.23
N ARG A 122 -13.35 -0.63 1.62
CA ARG A 122 -13.44 -2.07 1.91
C ARG A 122 -12.13 -2.77 1.53
N ASP A 123 -11.67 -2.53 0.31
CA ASP A 123 -10.47 -3.14 -0.23
C ASP A 123 -9.24 -2.68 0.58
N LEU A 124 -9.20 -1.42 1.04
CA LEU A 124 -8.16 -0.94 1.95
C LEU A 124 -8.14 -1.74 3.28
N VAL A 125 -9.29 -1.87 3.93
CA VAL A 125 -9.44 -2.62 5.19
C VAL A 125 -9.01 -4.07 5.02
N GLU A 126 -9.52 -4.74 3.98
CA GLU A 126 -9.18 -6.14 3.69
C GLU A 126 -7.68 -6.31 3.48
N ARG A 127 -7.04 -5.36 2.76
CA ARG A 127 -5.60 -5.38 2.51
C ARG A 127 -4.77 -5.17 3.76
N MET A 128 -5.11 -4.17 4.57
CA MET A 128 -4.41 -3.91 5.84
C MET A 128 -4.53 -5.11 6.80
N LEU A 129 -5.69 -5.76 6.85
CA LEU A 129 -5.91 -6.91 7.73
C LEU A 129 -5.28 -8.21 7.21
N HIS A 130 -5.05 -8.33 5.90
CA HIS A 130 -4.52 -9.55 5.26
C HIS A 130 -3.23 -10.04 5.92
N ALA A 131 -2.26 -9.13 6.12
CA ALA A 131 -0.97 -9.47 6.75
C ALA A 131 -1.10 -9.84 8.24
N THR A 132 -2.21 -9.51 8.89
CA THR A 132 -2.45 -9.78 10.31
C THR A 132 -3.21 -11.09 10.55
N GLY A 133 -3.74 -11.71 9.49
CA GLY A 133 -4.61 -12.89 9.57
C GLY A 133 -5.98 -12.61 10.20
N ARG A 134 -6.34 -11.35 10.45
CA ARG A 134 -7.63 -10.93 11.01
C ARG A 134 -8.64 -10.64 9.91
N ARG A 135 -9.92 -10.60 10.26
CA ARG A 135 -11.03 -10.27 9.37
C ARG A 135 -12.06 -9.40 10.08
N VAL A 136 -12.85 -8.67 9.29
CA VAL A 136 -13.99 -7.88 9.77
C VAL A 136 -15.14 -8.04 8.79
N ASP A 137 -16.34 -8.32 9.31
CA ASP A 137 -17.55 -8.55 8.52
C ASP A 137 -18.79 -8.17 9.35
N LEU A 138 -20.00 -8.38 8.81
CA LEU A 138 -21.23 -8.01 9.52
C LEU A 138 -21.50 -8.85 10.78
N SER A 139 -20.90 -10.04 10.90
CA SER A 139 -20.99 -10.87 12.11
C SER A 139 -19.96 -10.46 13.16
N GLN A 140 -18.82 -9.92 12.72
CA GLN A 140 -17.79 -9.33 13.57
C GLN A 140 -17.48 -7.90 13.09
N PRO A 141 -18.30 -6.90 13.48
CA PRO A 141 -18.26 -5.56 12.93
C PRO A 141 -17.12 -4.70 13.47
N PHE A 142 -16.20 -5.27 14.24
CA PHE A 142 -15.04 -4.55 14.75
C PHE A 142 -13.79 -5.42 14.74
N VAL A 143 -12.65 -4.79 14.50
CA VAL A 143 -11.33 -5.43 14.63
C VAL A 143 -10.30 -4.40 15.07
N ASP A 144 -9.37 -4.88 15.88
CA ASP A 144 -8.16 -4.18 16.32
C ASP A 144 -6.98 -5.02 15.83
N ALA A 145 -5.97 -4.42 15.21
CA ALA A 145 -4.83 -5.14 14.64
C ALA A 145 -3.55 -4.31 14.70
N SER A 146 -2.41 -4.97 14.94
CA SER A 146 -1.10 -4.39 14.66
C SER A 146 -0.67 -4.74 13.25
N LEU A 147 -0.39 -3.73 12.43
CA LEU A 147 0.12 -3.92 11.08
C LEU A 147 1.63 -4.23 11.10
N PRO A 148 2.20 -4.79 10.01
CA PRO A 148 3.62 -5.16 9.95
C PRO A 148 4.60 -3.99 10.13
N ASP A 149 4.17 -2.76 9.84
CA ASP A 149 4.94 -1.53 10.03
C ASP A 149 4.91 -1.02 11.49
N GLY A 150 4.19 -1.71 12.38
CA GLY A 150 4.03 -1.35 13.79
C GLY A 150 2.86 -0.41 14.07
N SER A 151 2.18 0.11 13.03
CA SER A 151 0.95 0.88 13.20
C SER A 151 -0.19 0.02 13.74
N ARG A 152 -1.21 0.68 14.28
CA ARG A 152 -2.42 0.05 14.80
C ARG A 152 -3.59 0.40 13.91
N LEU A 153 -4.37 -0.61 13.55
CA LEU A 153 -5.59 -0.46 12.80
C LEU A 153 -6.78 -0.84 13.69
N HIS A 154 -7.71 0.10 13.83
CA HIS A 154 -9.02 -0.13 14.42
C HIS A 154 -10.08 0.10 13.35
N VAL A 155 -10.93 -0.90 13.13
CA VAL A 155 -12.03 -0.81 12.17
C VAL A 155 -13.33 -1.04 12.89
N LEU A 156 -14.32 -0.18 12.62
CA LEU A 156 -15.71 -0.37 13.02
C LEU A 156 -16.61 -0.28 11.78
N LEU A 157 -17.39 -1.33 11.54
CA LEU A 157 -18.46 -1.38 10.55
C LEU A 157 -19.80 -1.14 11.26
N ARG A 158 -20.42 0.04 11.08
CA ARG A 158 -21.74 0.35 11.68
C ARG A 158 -22.81 0.46 10.61
N GLU A 159 -24.03 -0.04 10.86
CA GLU A 159 -25.19 0.18 9.97
C GLU A 159 -26.06 1.39 10.40
N PRO A 160 -26.60 2.21 9.44
CA PRO A 160 -26.30 2.18 8.00
C PRO A 160 -24.82 2.48 7.77
N ILE A 161 -24.20 1.85 6.74
CA ILE A 161 -22.73 1.66 6.58
C ILE A 161 -21.94 2.98 6.69
N GLU A 162 -21.69 3.43 7.91
CA GLU A 162 -20.73 4.48 8.27
C GLU A 162 -19.51 3.72 8.76
N ARG A 163 -18.47 3.68 7.94
CA ARG A 163 -17.23 2.99 8.29
C ARG A 163 -16.32 4.00 8.94
N CYS A 164 -16.01 3.76 10.22
CA CYS A 164 -14.91 4.43 10.89
C CYS A 164 -13.69 3.52 10.82
N LEU A 165 -12.75 3.89 9.94
CA LEU A 165 -11.39 3.39 9.97
C LEU A 165 -10.56 4.34 10.82
N LEU A 166 -9.83 3.82 11.80
CA LEU A 166 -8.77 4.53 12.47
C LEU A 166 -7.48 3.75 12.24
N VAL A 167 -6.51 4.38 11.59
CA VAL A 167 -5.12 3.90 11.56
C VAL A 167 -4.32 4.86 12.42
N SER A 168 -3.72 4.37 13.48
CA SER A 168 -2.90 5.17 14.40
C SER A 168 -1.47 4.65 14.38
N TRP A 169 -0.50 5.55 14.22
CA TRP A 169 0.91 5.21 14.37
C TRP A 169 1.27 5.23 15.85
N ALA A 170 1.60 4.08 16.41
CA ALA A 170 2.33 4.06 17.67
C ALA A 170 3.79 4.42 17.37
N HIS A 171 4.12 5.72 17.27
CA HIS A 171 5.51 6.12 17.46
C HIS A 171 5.92 5.61 18.85
N VAL A 172 6.79 4.60 18.90
CA VAL A 172 7.47 4.17 20.12
C VAL A 172 8.43 5.31 20.50
N GLY A 173 7.87 6.35 21.13
CA GLY A 173 8.57 7.61 21.37
C GLY A 173 7.80 8.70 22.11
N ALA A 174 6.55 8.46 22.51
CA ALA A 174 5.82 9.37 23.41
C ALA A 174 5.21 8.58 24.57
N VAL A 175 6.08 8.10 25.46
CA VAL A 175 5.71 7.83 26.85
C VAL A 175 6.39 8.91 27.67
N VAL A 176 5.55 9.70 28.35
CA VAL A 176 5.89 10.68 29.37
C VAL A 176 6.75 10.05 30.47
#